data_AF-A0A956XUY6-F1
#
_entry.id   AF-A0A956XUY6-F1
#
_cell.length_a   1.000
_cell.length_b   1.000
_cell.length_c   1.000
_cell.angle_alpha   90.00
_cell.angle_beta   90.00
_cell.angle_gamma   90.00
#
_symmetry.space_group_name_H-M   'P 1'
#
loop_
_entity.id
_entity.type
_entity.pdbx_description
1 polymer ?
#
loop_
_entity_poly.entity_id
_entity_poly.type
_entity_poly.pdbx_seq_one_letter_code
_entity_poly.pdbx_strand_id
1 'polypeptide(L)'
;MFELGRDITNDPTAATAREWLVTNGIGGYASGTVSGALTRTYHATLVAALKPPLGRIALFSKFDEMAVYDGQRYDLYTNQWYDQTACTPKGYTHIERFYLDDAATPTWEFAIGDARLRKRIWMQYGSNTTYVQYTLLNARQPLRLEMHAMLQYRDHHAVARARNWKMMITPVEHGLQVDAYYEALPYYLLSDAATIQPEHTWYQDYWLSKEAYRGLPDLTDSLYGGFVSVDLEPGQSVTMVISTEPDASLDGDAAYAAYAERAACLIKQAQLKDVPDTIKHLVLAADQFIVRRVANGDMDGRSVIAGYPWFSDWGRDTMIALPGLAIATGREREAARILRTYSNYISQGMLPNTFPNGDDEPGYNTVDAMLWYFNAIAAYYEASSDLDLVRDLYPILQDVIRWHQEGTRYGIRVD
;
A
#
# COMPACT_ATOMS: atom_id res chain seq x y z
N MET A 1 -21.66 -1.84 -1.81
CA MET A 1 -20.53 -2.74 -2.14
C MET A 1 -19.90 -2.36 -3.48
N PHE A 2 -18.57 -2.20 -3.55
CA PHE A 2 -17.85 -1.97 -4.82
C PHE A 2 -17.49 -3.33 -5.43
N GLU A 3 -18.04 -3.64 -6.60
CA GLU A 3 -17.83 -4.92 -7.28
C GLU A 3 -17.66 -4.70 -8.79
N LEU A 4 -16.77 -5.48 -9.39
CA LEU A 4 -16.52 -5.58 -10.82
C LEU A 4 -16.76 -7.04 -11.23
N GLY A 5 -17.72 -7.26 -12.14
CA GLY A 5 -18.03 -8.58 -12.67
C GLY A 5 -17.20 -8.92 -13.91
N ARG A 6 -17.51 -10.08 -14.50
CA ARG A 6 -16.84 -10.63 -15.70
C ARG A 6 -16.82 -9.69 -16.91
N ASP A 7 -17.81 -8.81 -17.03
CA ASP A 7 -17.85 -7.79 -18.09
C ASP A 7 -16.65 -6.84 -18.03
N ILE A 8 -16.13 -6.60 -16.83
CA ILE A 8 -14.92 -5.79 -16.60
C ILE A 8 -13.69 -6.66 -16.39
N THR A 9 -13.77 -7.69 -15.54
CA THR A 9 -12.59 -8.49 -15.15
C THR A 9 -12.05 -9.35 -16.28
N ASN A 10 -12.91 -9.77 -17.22
CA ASN A 10 -12.49 -10.58 -18.38
C ASN A 10 -12.12 -9.75 -19.62
N ASP A 11 -12.22 -8.41 -19.56
CA ASP A 11 -11.65 -7.53 -20.58
C ASP A 11 -10.23 -7.12 -20.15
N PRO A 12 -9.18 -7.50 -20.91
CA PRO A 12 -7.80 -7.27 -20.50
C PRO A 12 -7.47 -5.77 -20.39
N THR A 13 -8.08 -4.91 -21.20
CA THR A 13 -7.88 -3.46 -21.14
C THR A 13 -8.59 -2.88 -19.92
N ALA A 14 -9.84 -3.26 -19.69
CA ALA A 14 -10.65 -2.74 -18.58
C ALA A 14 -10.14 -3.21 -17.21
N ALA A 15 -9.78 -4.49 -17.07
CA ALA A 15 -9.24 -5.05 -15.84
C ALA A 15 -7.85 -4.49 -15.51
N THR A 16 -6.98 -4.34 -16.52
CA THR A 16 -5.63 -3.80 -16.33
C THR A 16 -5.64 -2.29 -16.05
N ALA A 17 -6.65 -1.55 -16.51
CA ALA A 17 -6.79 -0.13 -16.24
C ALA A 17 -7.25 0.20 -14.82
N ARG A 18 -7.72 -0.79 -14.05
CA ARG A 18 -8.21 -0.61 -12.68
C ARG A 18 -7.17 -1.09 -11.69
N GLU A 19 -6.84 -0.24 -10.74
CA GLU A 19 -5.79 -0.46 -9.75
C GLU A 19 -6.39 -0.56 -8.35
N TRP A 20 -5.75 -1.33 -7.47
CA TRP A 20 -6.08 -1.43 -6.05
C TRP A 20 -4.90 -1.00 -5.19
N LEU A 21 -5.19 -0.57 -3.97
CA LEU A 21 -4.21 -0.11 -2.98
C LEU A 21 -4.61 -0.60 -1.59
N VAL A 22 -3.63 -1.12 -0.84
CA VAL A 22 -3.70 -1.26 0.62
C VAL A 22 -2.43 -0.69 1.23
N THR A 23 -2.52 -0.10 2.43
CA THR A 23 -1.39 0.56 3.09
C THR A 23 -1.27 0.07 4.53
N ASN A 24 -0.09 0.28 5.13
CA ASN A 24 0.23 -0.21 6.47
C ASN A 24 0.35 0.90 7.53
N GLY A 25 -0.04 2.14 7.22
CA GLY A 25 0.03 3.27 8.17
C GLY A 25 1.45 3.71 8.54
N ILE A 26 2.49 3.18 7.90
CA ILE A 26 3.89 3.62 8.07
C ILE A 26 4.52 4.00 6.73
N GLY A 27 3.70 4.28 5.71
CA GLY A 27 4.16 4.68 4.38
C GLY A 27 4.43 3.54 3.40
N GLY A 28 4.43 2.28 3.86
CA GLY A 28 4.46 1.09 3.02
C GLY A 28 3.08 0.79 2.44
N TYR A 29 3.06 0.06 1.33
CA TYR A 29 1.83 -0.26 0.61
C TYR A 29 1.97 -1.52 -0.24
N ALA A 30 0.82 -2.06 -0.65
CA ALA A 30 0.71 -3.03 -1.73
C ALA A 30 -0.26 -2.48 -2.78
N SER A 31 0.11 -2.64 -4.05
CA SER A 31 -0.74 -2.19 -5.15
C SER A 31 -0.53 -3.03 -6.41
N GLY A 32 -1.53 -3.04 -7.26
CA GLY A 32 -1.50 -3.75 -8.53
C GLY A 32 -2.74 -3.46 -9.34
N THR A 33 -2.86 -4.13 -10.49
CA THR A 33 -4.08 -4.10 -11.30
C THR A 33 -5.06 -5.18 -10.89
N VAL A 34 -6.34 -5.02 -11.26
CA VAL A 34 -7.35 -6.07 -11.05
C VAL A 34 -7.03 -7.33 -11.86
N SER A 35 -6.42 -7.21 -13.05
CA SER A 35 -5.99 -8.37 -13.85
C SER A 35 -4.77 -9.10 -13.29
N GLY A 36 -4.03 -8.48 -12.37
CA GLY A 36 -2.74 -8.97 -11.87
C GLY A 36 -1.54 -8.68 -12.78
N ALA A 37 -1.76 -8.01 -13.91
CA ALA A 37 -0.68 -7.56 -14.78
C ALA A 37 0.06 -6.35 -14.18
N LEU A 38 1.40 -6.38 -14.24
CA LEU A 38 2.22 -5.23 -13.88
C LEU A 38 2.14 -4.20 -15.01
N THR A 39 1.82 -2.95 -14.68
CA THR A 39 1.88 -1.85 -15.67
C THR A 39 2.71 -0.66 -15.20
N ARG A 40 3.15 -0.67 -13.94
CA ARG A 40 3.94 0.38 -13.30
C ARG A 40 5.08 -0.20 -12.47
N THR A 41 6.11 0.60 -12.24
CA THR A 41 7.17 0.26 -11.27
C THR A 41 6.64 0.18 -9.84
N TYR A 42 5.49 0.80 -9.56
CA TYR A 42 4.88 0.82 -8.23
C TYR A 42 4.04 -0.42 -7.89
N HIS A 43 3.81 -1.31 -8.85
CA HIS A 43 3.05 -2.54 -8.61
C HIS A 43 3.91 -3.57 -7.89
N ALA A 44 3.48 -3.92 -6.69
CA ALA A 44 4.11 -4.89 -5.81
C ALA A 44 3.15 -5.26 -4.68
N THR A 45 3.20 -6.52 -4.26
CA THR A 45 2.49 -7.04 -3.08
C THR A 45 3.14 -6.57 -1.79
N LEU A 46 4.43 -6.23 -1.79
CA LEU A 46 5.07 -5.51 -0.70
C LEU A 46 6.01 -4.42 -1.22
N VAL A 47 5.60 -3.17 -1.04
CA VAL A 47 6.48 -1.99 -1.03
C VAL A 47 6.69 -1.58 0.42
N ALA A 48 7.85 -1.90 0.97
CA ALA A 48 8.20 -1.63 2.35
C ALA A 48 8.74 -0.20 2.50
N ALA A 49 8.25 0.53 3.51
CA ALA A 49 8.86 1.79 3.92
C ALA A 49 10.00 1.47 4.90
N LEU A 50 11.24 1.46 4.41
CA LEU A 50 12.42 1.15 5.23
C LEU A 50 12.90 2.34 6.06
N LYS A 51 12.42 3.55 5.73
CA LYS A 51 12.60 4.78 6.52
C LYS A 51 11.25 5.48 6.70
N PRO A 52 10.32 4.91 7.50
CA PRO A 52 8.95 5.41 7.58
C PRO A 52 8.82 6.93 7.78
N PRO A 53 7.92 7.62 7.04
CA PRO A 53 6.97 7.05 6.08
C PRO A 53 7.50 6.89 4.62
N LEU A 54 8.82 7.04 4.42
CA LEU A 54 9.48 7.05 3.11
C LEU A 54 10.49 5.88 3.01
N GLY A 55 11.50 6.01 2.13
CA GLY A 55 12.45 4.93 1.84
C GLY A 55 11.75 3.67 1.28
N ARG A 56 10.87 3.88 0.31
CA ARG A 56 9.98 2.85 -0.24
C ARG A 56 10.72 1.92 -1.20
N ILE A 57 10.87 0.66 -0.80
CA ILE A 57 11.52 -0.40 -1.56
C ILE A 57 10.49 -1.46 -1.95
N ALA A 58 10.36 -1.75 -3.24
CA ALA A 58 9.58 -2.87 -3.73
C ALA A 58 10.35 -4.18 -3.50
N LEU A 59 9.83 -5.02 -2.61
CA LEU A 59 10.46 -6.28 -2.18
C LEU A 59 9.81 -7.50 -2.84
N PHE A 60 8.50 -7.47 -3.03
CA PHE A 60 7.78 -8.62 -3.58
C PHE A 60 6.79 -8.15 -4.62
N SER A 61 6.97 -8.58 -5.87
CA SER A 61 6.14 -8.16 -6.99
C SER A 61 4.74 -8.77 -6.85
N LYS A 62 4.62 -10.08 -6.99
CA LYS A 62 3.36 -10.82 -6.92
C LYS A 62 3.59 -12.31 -6.88
N PHE A 63 2.52 -13.05 -6.65
CA PHE A 63 2.45 -14.45 -7.02
C PHE A 63 1.94 -14.55 -8.46
N ASP A 64 2.56 -15.43 -9.25
CA ASP A 64 1.95 -15.96 -10.46
C ASP A 64 1.32 -17.31 -10.06
N GLU A 65 -0.02 -17.33 -9.90
CA GLU A 65 -0.74 -18.49 -9.34
C GLU A 65 -1.28 -19.46 -10.40
N MET A 66 -1.16 -20.75 -10.13
CA MET A 66 -1.69 -21.82 -10.95
C MET A 66 -2.48 -22.81 -10.10
N ALA A 67 -3.70 -23.11 -10.53
CA ALA A 67 -4.51 -24.14 -9.92
C ALA A 67 -4.44 -25.43 -10.72
N VAL A 68 -4.15 -26.55 -10.06
CA VAL A 68 -4.28 -27.88 -10.61
C VAL A 68 -5.53 -28.52 -10.02
N TYR A 69 -6.51 -28.78 -10.87
CA TYR A 69 -7.84 -29.25 -10.49
C TYR A 69 -8.41 -30.14 -11.59
N ASP A 70 -8.97 -31.30 -11.20
CA ASP A 70 -9.51 -32.30 -12.14
C ASP A 70 -8.52 -32.74 -13.25
N GLY A 71 -7.25 -32.86 -12.89
CA GLY A 71 -6.17 -33.22 -13.83
C GLY A 71 -5.82 -32.12 -14.85
N GLN A 72 -6.41 -30.93 -14.73
CA GLN A 72 -6.12 -29.77 -15.58
C GLN A 72 -5.40 -28.68 -14.80
N ARG A 73 -4.55 -27.91 -15.49
CA ARG A 73 -3.89 -26.72 -14.96
C ARG A 73 -4.58 -25.46 -15.48
N TYR A 74 -4.81 -24.51 -14.58
CA TYR A 74 -5.38 -23.20 -14.85
C TYR A 74 -4.40 -22.13 -14.37
N ASP A 75 -3.83 -21.35 -15.29
CA ASP A 75 -3.01 -20.19 -14.93
C ASP A 75 -3.94 -19.02 -14.54
N LEU A 76 -3.90 -18.61 -13.28
CA LEU A 76 -4.76 -17.56 -12.71
C LEU A 76 -4.13 -16.16 -12.76
N TYR A 77 -2.87 -16.08 -13.18
CA TYR A 77 -2.11 -14.83 -13.31
C TYR A 77 -2.11 -14.28 -14.73
N THR A 78 -1.79 -12.98 -14.82
CA THR A 78 -1.68 -12.25 -16.09
C THR A 78 -0.38 -11.47 -16.12
N ASN A 79 0.36 -11.50 -17.24
CA ASN A 79 1.56 -10.69 -17.47
C ASN A 79 1.49 -9.95 -18.80
N GLN A 80 2.19 -8.81 -18.88
CA GLN A 80 2.47 -8.08 -20.11
C GLN A 80 3.96 -8.21 -20.42
N TRP A 81 4.29 -8.69 -21.62
CA TRP A 81 5.66 -8.88 -22.08
C TRP A 81 5.94 -7.95 -23.25
N TYR A 82 7.14 -7.40 -23.32
CA TYR A 82 7.49 -6.38 -24.31
C TYR A 82 7.34 -6.82 -25.76
N ASP A 83 7.68 -8.07 -26.05
CA ASP A 83 7.62 -8.65 -27.39
C ASP A 83 6.21 -9.16 -27.76
N GLN A 84 5.22 -9.00 -26.86
CA GLN A 84 3.88 -9.50 -27.05
C GLN A 84 2.84 -8.39 -27.12
N THR A 85 1.98 -8.49 -28.13
CA THR A 85 0.86 -7.57 -28.32
C THR A 85 -0.31 -7.83 -27.38
N ALA A 86 -0.32 -8.96 -26.67
CA ALA A 86 -1.40 -9.37 -25.77
C ALA A 86 -0.85 -9.85 -24.42
N CYS A 87 -1.68 -9.76 -23.39
CA CYS A 87 -1.34 -10.30 -22.07
C CYS A 87 -1.27 -11.84 -22.13
N THR A 88 -0.22 -12.43 -21.57
CA THR A 88 -0.08 -13.88 -21.38
C THR A 88 0.62 -14.21 -20.06
N PRO A 89 0.17 -15.23 -19.31
CA PRO A 89 -1.07 -15.97 -19.49
C PRO A 89 -2.32 -15.09 -19.36
N LYS A 90 -3.50 -15.65 -19.67
CA LYS A 90 -4.78 -14.94 -19.67
C LYS A 90 -5.57 -15.19 -18.37
N GLY A 91 -4.89 -15.20 -17.23
CA GLY A 91 -5.51 -15.51 -15.94
C GLY A 91 -6.69 -14.61 -15.57
N TYR A 92 -6.71 -13.37 -16.08
CA TYR A 92 -7.84 -12.46 -15.95
C TYR A 92 -9.18 -13.06 -16.41
N THR A 93 -9.17 -14.01 -17.36
CA THR A 93 -10.39 -14.68 -17.84
C THR A 93 -11.03 -15.61 -16.80
N HIS A 94 -10.27 -16.02 -15.79
CA HIS A 94 -10.75 -16.84 -14.67
C HIS A 94 -11.33 -16.00 -13.53
N ILE A 95 -11.16 -14.68 -13.53
CA ILE A 95 -11.70 -13.80 -12.47
C ILE A 95 -13.21 -13.68 -12.66
N GLU A 96 -13.98 -14.33 -11.79
CA GLU A 96 -15.43 -14.25 -11.79
C GLU A 96 -15.91 -12.87 -11.30
N ARG A 97 -15.26 -12.36 -10.26
CA ARG A 97 -15.46 -11.00 -9.75
C ARG A 97 -14.26 -10.50 -8.98
N PHE A 98 -14.13 -9.18 -8.96
CA PHE A 98 -13.26 -8.44 -8.06
C PHE A 98 -14.10 -7.48 -7.23
N TYR A 99 -13.83 -7.38 -5.93
CA TYR A 99 -14.56 -6.47 -5.06
C TYR A 99 -13.70 -6.01 -3.89
N LEU A 100 -14.14 -4.95 -3.23
CA LEU A 100 -13.66 -4.57 -1.91
C LEU A 100 -14.64 -5.15 -0.89
N ASP A 101 -14.15 -5.98 0.03
CA ASP A 101 -14.99 -6.50 1.11
C ASP A 101 -15.31 -5.42 2.16
N ASP A 102 -16.01 -5.79 3.24
CA ASP A 102 -16.49 -4.83 4.24
C ASP A 102 -15.35 -4.09 4.96
N ALA A 103 -14.15 -4.68 5.00
CA ALA A 103 -12.93 -4.07 5.53
C ALA A 103 -12.15 -3.29 4.45
N ALA A 104 -12.72 -3.12 3.25
CA ALA A 104 -12.12 -2.52 2.07
C ALA A 104 -10.84 -3.23 1.57
N THR A 105 -10.72 -4.55 1.77
CA THR A 105 -9.60 -5.32 1.23
C THR A 105 -9.88 -5.78 -0.21
N PRO A 106 -8.92 -5.65 -1.14
CA PRO A 106 -9.05 -6.16 -2.50
C PRO A 106 -9.18 -7.69 -2.48
N THR A 107 -10.27 -8.17 -3.07
CA THR A 107 -10.65 -9.58 -3.08
C THR A 107 -11.03 -10.02 -4.48
N TRP A 108 -10.50 -11.16 -4.90
CA TRP A 108 -10.80 -11.83 -6.16
C TRP A 108 -11.49 -13.14 -5.88
N GLU A 109 -12.45 -13.51 -6.71
CA GLU A 109 -12.95 -14.88 -6.81
C GLU A 109 -12.70 -15.42 -8.21
N PHE A 110 -12.02 -16.57 -8.27
CA PHE A 110 -11.67 -17.26 -9.51
C PHE A 110 -12.61 -18.44 -9.75
N ALA A 111 -13.06 -18.58 -10.99
CA ALA A 111 -13.82 -19.74 -11.47
C ALA A 111 -12.88 -20.76 -12.16
N ILE A 112 -12.81 -21.97 -11.59
CA ILE A 112 -11.88 -23.03 -11.99
C ILE A 112 -12.69 -24.32 -12.18
N GLY A 113 -13.22 -24.54 -13.38
CA GLY A 113 -14.24 -25.58 -13.57
C GLY A 113 -15.45 -25.32 -12.67
N ASP A 114 -15.78 -26.28 -11.80
CA ASP A 114 -16.81 -26.13 -10.75
C ASP A 114 -16.26 -25.59 -9.42
N ALA A 115 -14.94 -25.46 -9.26
CA ALA A 115 -14.32 -24.89 -8.07
C ALA A 115 -14.39 -23.36 -8.06
N ARG A 116 -14.34 -22.80 -6.85
CA ARG A 116 -14.26 -21.37 -6.56
C ARG A 116 -13.16 -21.07 -5.57
N LEU A 117 -12.13 -20.38 -6.02
CA LEU A 117 -10.99 -19.96 -5.19
C LEU A 117 -11.08 -18.46 -4.94
N ARG A 118 -11.07 -18.05 -3.67
CA ARG A 118 -10.99 -16.64 -3.29
C ARG A 118 -9.55 -16.27 -2.95
N LYS A 119 -9.08 -15.12 -3.44
CA LYS A 119 -7.82 -14.49 -3.03
C LYS A 119 -8.13 -13.16 -2.34
N ARG A 120 -7.49 -12.87 -1.21
CA ARG A 120 -7.57 -11.60 -0.50
C ARG A 120 -6.19 -11.08 -0.16
N ILE A 121 -5.98 -9.75 -0.24
CA ILE A 121 -4.73 -9.10 0.15
C ILE A 121 -5.01 -8.01 1.19
N TRP A 122 -4.23 -7.98 2.28
CA TRP A 122 -4.22 -6.87 3.24
C TRP A 122 -2.82 -6.70 3.86
N MET A 123 -2.59 -5.57 4.52
CA MET A 123 -1.34 -5.31 5.23
C MET A 123 -1.58 -5.18 6.73
N GLN A 124 -0.61 -5.64 7.52
CA GLN A 124 -0.60 -5.40 8.95
C GLN A 124 -0.40 -3.91 9.22
N TYR A 125 -1.27 -3.31 10.05
CA TYR A 125 -1.08 -1.92 10.46
C TYR A 125 0.19 -1.78 11.31
N GLY A 126 1.05 -0.82 10.97
CA GLY A 126 2.29 -0.54 11.69
C GLY A 126 3.51 -1.37 11.26
N SER A 127 3.38 -2.32 10.32
CA SER A 127 4.44 -3.24 9.92
C SER A 127 4.55 -3.39 8.41
N ASN A 128 5.75 -3.61 7.88
CA ASN A 128 5.98 -3.97 6.48
C ASN A 128 5.66 -5.46 6.27
N THR A 129 4.41 -5.84 6.55
CA THR A 129 3.89 -7.20 6.41
C THR A 129 2.62 -7.17 5.55
N THR A 130 2.63 -7.94 4.47
CA THR A 130 1.45 -8.19 3.62
C THR A 130 1.03 -9.65 3.75
N TYR A 131 -0.27 -9.86 3.92
CA TYR A 131 -0.90 -11.16 3.89
C TYR A 131 -1.62 -11.36 2.56
N VAL A 132 -1.42 -12.54 1.95
CA VAL A 132 -2.19 -13.00 0.79
C VAL A 132 -2.85 -14.32 1.18
N GLN A 133 -4.16 -14.29 1.36
CA GLN A 133 -4.94 -15.45 1.76
C GLN A 133 -5.70 -16.02 0.58
N TYR A 134 -5.62 -17.34 0.41
CA TYR A 134 -6.40 -18.11 -0.55
C TYR A 134 -7.37 -19.00 0.21
N THR A 135 -8.67 -18.97 -0.14
CA THR A 135 -9.70 -19.85 0.42
C THR A 135 -10.37 -20.62 -0.70
N LEU A 136 -10.41 -21.95 -0.63
CA LEU A 136 -11.23 -22.75 -1.55
C LEU A 136 -12.68 -22.72 -1.06
N LEU A 137 -13.51 -21.85 -1.63
CA LEU A 137 -14.88 -21.62 -1.15
C LEU A 137 -15.80 -22.83 -1.38
N ASN A 138 -15.68 -23.44 -2.56
CA ASN A 138 -16.46 -24.60 -2.96
C ASN A 138 -15.71 -25.36 -4.06
N ALA A 139 -15.73 -26.69 -3.99
CA ALA A 139 -15.25 -27.60 -5.03
C ALA A 139 -15.77 -29.01 -4.74
N ARG A 140 -15.78 -29.90 -5.75
CA ARG A 140 -16.14 -31.32 -5.56
C ARG A 140 -14.98 -32.18 -5.05
N GLN A 141 -13.75 -31.69 -5.20
CA GLN A 141 -12.53 -32.37 -4.82
C GLN A 141 -11.47 -31.34 -4.38
N PRO A 142 -10.34 -31.77 -3.77
CA PRO A 142 -9.26 -30.87 -3.42
C PRO A 142 -8.70 -30.13 -4.64
N LEU A 143 -8.19 -28.93 -4.42
CA LEU A 143 -7.49 -28.13 -5.42
C LEU A 143 -6.04 -27.95 -4.98
N ARG A 144 -5.09 -28.27 -5.87
CA ARG A 144 -3.69 -27.96 -5.64
C ARG A 144 -3.40 -26.56 -6.15
N LEU A 145 -2.92 -25.69 -5.27
CA LEU A 145 -2.46 -24.34 -5.61
C LEU A 145 -0.94 -24.35 -5.68
N GLU A 146 -0.41 -24.00 -6.85
CA GLU A 146 1.00 -23.78 -7.11
C GLU A 146 1.22 -22.29 -7.38
N MET A 147 2.29 -21.69 -6.86
CA MET A 147 2.56 -20.28 -7.08
C MET A 147 4.05 -20.04 -7.33
N HIS A 148 4.34 -19.20 -8.31
CA HIS A 148 5.67 -18.64 -8.47
C HIS A 148 5.78 -17.33 -7.66
N ALA A 149 6.68 -17.30 -6.68
CA ALA A 149 6.98 -16.11 -5.91
C ALA A 149 7.93 -15.18 -6.69
N MET A 150 7.41 -14.04 -7.15
CA MET A 150 8.16 -13.08 -7.95
C MET A 150 8.81 -12.03 -7.04
N LEU A 151 10.09 -12.24 -6.76
CA LEU A 151 10.93 -11.45 -5.88
C LEU A 151 11.47 -10.19 -6.58
N GLN A 152 11.66 -9.14 -5.77
CA GLN A 152 12.25 -7.85 -6.15
C GLN A 152 13.13 -7.33 -5.00
N TYR A 153 13.95 -6.33 -5.30
CA TYR A 153 14.54 -5.46 -4.28
C TYR A 153 14.97 -4.15 -4.92
N ARG A 154 14.10 -3.17 -5.01
CA ARG A 154 14.45 -1.92 -5.71
C ARG A 154 13.72 -0.73 -5.15
N ASP A 155 14.27 0.45 -5.37
CA ASP A 155 13.51 1.69 -5.21
C ASP A 155 12.21 1.58 -6.04
N HIS A 156 11.09 1.95 -5.43
CA HIS A 156 9.78 1.81 -6.07
C HIS A 156 9.60 2.70 -7.32
N HIS A 157 10.44 3.74 -7.51
CA HIS A 157 10.48 4.57 -8.71
C HIS A 157 11.34 3.96 -9.82
N ALA A 158 12.19 2.98 -9.52
CA ALA A 158 13.11 2.37 -10.47
C ALA A 158 12.54 1.09 -11.09
N VAL A 159 13.09 0.70 -12.24
CA VAL A 159 12.92 -0.66 -12.80
C VAL A 159 14.04 -1.57 -12.29
N ALA A 160 13.79 -2.88 -12.23
CA ALA A 160 14.84 -3.87 -12.00
C ALA A 160 15.34 -4.44 -13.33
N ARG A 161 16.64 -4.71 -13.43
CA ARG A 161 17.23 -5.49 -14.52
C ARG A 161 18.08 -6.59 -13.93
N ALA A 162 17.81 -7.84 -14.32
CA ALA A 162 18.41 -9.06 -13.80
C ALA A 162 19.94 -9.00 -13.86
N ARG A 163 20.49 -8.68 -15.04
CA ARG A 163 21.93 -8.70 -15.31
C ARG A 163 22.57 -9.98 -14.73
N ASN A 164 23.63 -9.86 -13.92
CA ASN A 164 24.26 -10.97 -13.21
C ASN A 164 23.89 -11.00 -11.72
N TRP A 165 22.77 -10.39 -11.34
CA TRP A 165 22.38 -10.26 -9.95
C TRP A 165 21.92 -11.60 -9.39
N LYS A 166 22.60 -12.04 -8.33
CA LYS A 166 22.27 -13.23 -7.55
C LYS A 166 21.82 -12.82 -6.15
N MET A 167 20.52 -12.70 -5.95
CA MET A 167 19.96 -12.64 -4.60
C MET A 167 20.20 -13.98 -3.91
N MET A 168 20.52 -13.94 -2.62
CA MET A 168 20.63 -15.14 -1.79
C MET A 168 19.25 -15.48 -1.24
N ILE A 169 18.82 -16.72 -1.44
CA ILE A 169 17.52 -17.21 -1.02
C ILE A 169 17.77 -18.43 -0.15
N THR A 170 17.47 -18.31 1.14
CA THR A 170 17.81 -19.32 2.14
C THR A 170 16.52 -19.91 2.71
N PRO A 171 16.34 -21.24 2.66
CA PRO A 171 15.26 -21.89 3.39
C PRO A 171 15.36 -21.60 4.89
N VAL A 172 14.24 -21.21 5.47
CA VAL A 172 14.05 -20.99 6.91
C VAL A 172 12.86 -21.80 7.38
N GLU A 173 12.63 -21.82 8.70
CA GLU A 173 11.41 -22.39 9.24
C GLU A 173 10.19 -21.69 8.61
N HIS A 174 9.22 -22.46 8.15
CA HIS A 174 8.01 -21.96 7.49
C HIS A 174 8.21 -21.15 6.19
N GLY A 175 9.40 -21.14 5.56
CA GLY A 175 9.53 -20.49 4.25
C GLY A 175 10.94 -20.13 3.79
N LEU A 176 11.08 -18.93 3.24
CA LEU A 176 12.32 -18.42 2.63
C LEU A 176 12.69 -17.06 3.22
N GLN A 177 13.98 -16.87 3.50
CA GLN A 177 14.60 -15.56 3.69
C GLN A 177 15.26 -15.14 2.37
N VAL A 178 15.13 -13.86 2.02
CA VAL A 178 15.71 -13.26 0.82
C VAL A 178 16.67 -12.14 1.22
N ASP A 179 17.93 -12.31 0.88
CA ASP A 179 18.99 -11.30 1.02
C ASP A 179 19.38 -10.82 -0.37
N ALA A 180 18.98 -9.59 -0.70
CA ALA A 180 19.16 -9.07 -2.05
C ALA A 180 20.63 -8.78 -2.38
N TYR A 181 21.38 -8.23 -1.43
CA TYR A 181 22.82 -7.97 -1.50
C TYR A 181 23.38 -7.74 -0.09
N TYR A 182 24.71 -7.61 0.04
CA TYR A 182 25.36 -7.31 1.32
C TYR A 182 24.85 -6.00 1.93
N GLU A 183 24.35 -6.02 3.17
CA GLU A 183 23.70 -4.89 3.89
C GLU A 183 22.27 -4.54 3.44
N ALA A 184 21.68 -5.28 2.48
CA ALA A 184 20.24 -5.17 2.25
C ALA A 184 19.46 -5.64 3.49
N LEU A 185 18.33 -5.01 3.79
CA LEU A 185 17.43 -5.52 4.82
C LEU A 185 16.82 -6.82 4.28
N PRO A 186 16.96 -7.97 4.98
CA PRO A 186 16.32 -9.19 4.54
C PRO A 186 14.80 -9.06 4.61
N TYR A 187 14.12 -9.85 3.79
CA TYR A 187 12.68 -10.05 3.89
C TYR A 187 12.33 -11.52 3.69
N TYR A 188 11.11 -11.86 4.07
CA TYR A 188 10.67 -13.23 4.25
C TYR A 188 9.41 -13.51 3.44
N LEU A 189 9.32 -14.72 2.89
CA LEU A 189 8.10 -15.34 2.39
C LEU A 189 7.81 -16.53 3.29
N LEU A 190 6.73 -16.47 4.06
CA LEU A 190 6.41 -17.47 5.08
C LEU A 190 4.99 -18.03 4.90
N SER A 191 4.77 -19.26 5.33
CA SER A 191 3.47 -19.91 5.47
C SER A 191 3.56 -21.09 6.44
N ASP A 192 2.53 -21.28 7.26
CA ASP A 192 2.43 -22.40 8.20
C ASP A 192 1.95 -23.72 7.53
N ALA A 193 1.26 -23.61 6.39
CA ALA A 193 0.63 -24.75 5.72
C ALA A 193 1.21 -25.10 4.35
N ALA A 194 1.90 -24.18 3.67
CA ALA A 194 2.45 -24.43 2.34
C ALA A 194 3.88 -24.97 2.36
N THR A 195 4.20 -25.80 1.36
CA THR A 195 5.60 -26.15 1.06
C THR A 195 6.20 -25.07 0.18
N ILE A 196 7.34 -24.51 0.61
CA ILE A 196 8.03 -23.43 -0.11
C ILE A 196 9.46 -23.88 -0.41
N GLN A 197 9.85 -23.84 -1.68
CA GLN A 197 11.18 -24.23 -2.15
C GLN A 197 11.87 -23.06 -2.84
N PRO A 198 13.18 -22.83 -2.62
CA PRO A 198 13.90 -21.75 -3.27
C PRO A 198 14.08 -22.04 -4.76
N GLU A 199 13.96 -20.99 -5.56
CA GLU A 199 14.15 -21.01 -7.01
C GLU A 199 15.08 -19.86 -7.41
N HIS A 200 15.60 -19.90 -8.64
CA HIS A 200 16.52 -18.84 -9.09
C HIS A 200 16.48 -18.62 -10.60
N THR A 201 15.31 -18.23 -11.11
CA THR A 201 15.16 -17.93 -12.55
C THR A 201 14.68 -16.50 -12.75
N TRP A 202 15.45 -15.70 -13.49
CA TRP A 202 15.02 -14.35 -13.84
C TRP A 202 14.03 -14.37 -15.00
N TYR A 203 12.86 -13.77 -14.77
CA TYR A 203 11.88 -13.49 -15.81
C TYR A 203 12.11 -12.06 -16.28
N GLN A 204 12.35 -11.89 -17.58
CA GLN A 204 12.84 -10.63 -18.16
C GLN A 204 11.77 -9.94 -18.99
N ASP A 205 11.90 -8.62 -19.11
CA ASP A 205 11.15 -7.81 -20.09
C ASP A 205 9.63 -7.80 -19.85
N TYR A 206 9.21 -7.72 -18.58
CA TYR A 206 7.86 -7.28 -18.25
C TYR A 206 7.65 -5.87 -18.78
N TRP A 207 6.60 -5.67 -19.56
CA TRP A 207 6.27 -4.37 -20.15
C TRP A 207 5.32 -3.58 -19.26
N LEU A 208 5.81 -2.43 -18.78
CA LEU A 208 5.09 -1.51 -17.91
C LEU A 208 4.35 -0.47 -18.76
N SER A 209 3.20 -0.86 -19.31
CA SER A 209 2.45 -0.04 -20.28
C SER A 209 2.10 1.38 -19.79
N LYS A 210 1.94 1.61 -18.48
CA LYS A 210 1.71 2.95 -17.94
C LYS A 210 2.98 3.78 -17.83
N GLU A 211 4.15 3.17 -17.61
CA GLU A 211 5.43 3.88 -17.65
C GLU A 211 5.81 4.21 -19.10
N ALA A 212 5.56 3.30 -20.04
CA ALA A 212 5.73 3.54 -21.47
C ALA A 212 4.92 4.75 -21.93
N TYR A 213 3.64 4.82 -21.55
CA TYR A 213 2.77 5.96 -21.83
C TYR A 213 3.30 7.29 -21.26
N ARG A 214 4.03 7.24 -20.13
CA ARG A 214 4.63 8.41 -19.47
C ARG A 214 6.01 8.77 -20.03
N GLY A 215 6.56 7.99 -20.95
CA GLY A 215 7.92 8.15 -21.46
C GLY A 215 9.00 7.84 -20.42
N LEU A 216 8.70 6.97 -19.45
CA LEU A 216 9.61 6.51 -18.41
C LEU A 216 10.18 5.12 -18.76
N PRO A 217 11.27 4.66 -18.10
CA PRO A 217 11.74 3.29 -18.24
C PRO A 217 10.60 2.30 -17.99
N ASP A 218 10.31 1.47 -18.99
CA ASP A 218 9.08 0.69 -19.09
C ASP A 218 9.32 -0.82 -19.17
N LEU A 219 10.56 -1.26 -18.98
CA LEU A 219 10.95 -2.66 -18.90
C LEU A 219 11.53 -2.98 -17.53
N THR A 220 10.99 -4.03 -16.91
CA THR A 220 11.51 -4.55 -15.65
C THR A 220 11.63 -6.07 -15.71
N ASP A 221 12.59 -6.59 -14.95
CA ASP A 221 12.77 -8.01 -14.72
C ASP A 221 12.29 -8.34 -13.30
N SER A 222 11.93 -9.60 -13.04
CA SER A 222 11.59 -10.08 -11.69
C SER A 222 12.18 -11.48 -11.49
N LEU A 223 12.66 -11.75 -10.28
CA LEU A 223 13.26 -13.05 -9.96
C LEU A 223 12.15 -14.01 -9.53
N TYR A 224 11.92 -15.08 -10.28
CA TYR A 224 11.21 -16.25 -9.77
C TYR A 224 12.12 -16.92 -8.74
N GLY A 225 11.84 -16.66 -7.47
CA GLY A 225 12.72 -16.97 -6.35
C GLY A 225 12.18 -18.02 -5.38
N GLY A 226 10.92 -18.41 -5.52
CA GLY A 226 10.36 -19.50 -4.72
C GLY A 226 9.18 -20.18 -5.39
N PHE A 227 9.17 -21.50 -5.35
CA PHE A 227 8.02 -22.32 -5.70
C PHE A 227 7.20 -22.60 -4.44
N VAL A 228 5.91 -22.25 -4.45
CA VAL A 228 4.98 -22.57 -3.37
C VAL A 228 3.98 -23.62 -3.84
N SER A 229 3.71 -24.63 -3.02
CA SER A 229 2.68 -25.64 -3.29
C SER A 229 1.88 -26.00 -2.03
N VAL A 230 0.57 -26.11 -2.19
CA VAL A 230 -0.37 -26.47 -1.12
C VAL A 230 -1.62 -27.12 -1.71
N ASP A 231 -2.13 -28.16 -1.04
CA ASP A 231 -3.41 -28.78 -1.36
C ASP A 231 -4.49 -28.18 -0.46
N LEU A 232 -5.60 -27.73 -1.05
CA LEU A 232 -6.73 -27.12 -0.32
C LEU A 232 -7.98 -28.00 -0.45
N GLU A 233 -8.56 -28.35 0.69
CA GLU A 233 -9.91 -28.92 0.77
C GLU A 233 -10.98 -27.82 0.69
N PRO A 234 -12.22 -28.12 0.25
CA PRO A 234 -13.32 -27.16 0.31
C PRO A 234 -13.51 -26.60 1.72
N GLY A 235 -13.52 -25.28 1.85
CA GLY A 235 -13.61 -24.54 3.10
C GLY A 235 -12.26 -24.21 3.75
N GLN A 236 -11.15 -24.79 3.30
CA GLN A 236 -9.82 -24.48 3.84
C GLN A 236 -9.24 -23.20 3.26
N SER A 237 -8.39 -22.57 4.07
CA SER A 237 -7.59 -21.42 3.68
C SER A 237 -6.11 -21.69 3.89
N VAL A 238 -5.29 -21.00 3.10
CA VAL A 238 -3.84 -20.89 3.28
C VAL A 238 -3.45 -19.42 3.17
N THR A 239 -2.53 -18.97 4.02
CA THR A 239 -2.04 -17.59 4.01
C THR A 239 -0.54 -17.56 3.74
N MET A 240 -0.16 -16.76 2.74
CA MET A 240 1.23 -16.36 2.49
C MET A 240 1.49 -15.05 3.22
N VAL A 241 2.61 -14.99 3.94
CA VAL A 241 3.06 -13.81 4.68
C VAL A 241 4.35 -13.29 4.04
N ILE A 242 4.31 -12.08 3.50
CA ILE A 242 5.49 -11.40 2.97
C ILE A 242 5.85 -10.30 3.96
N SER A 243 7.01 -10.37 4.59
CA SER A 243 7.36 -9.46 5.70
C SER A 243 8.83 -9.08 5.73
N THR A 244 9.16 -7.92 6.30
CA THR A 244 10.52 -7.60 6.78
C THR A 244 10.81 -8.16 8.17
N GLU A 245 9.81 -8.69 8.86
CA GLU A 245 9.93 -9.29 10.19
C GLU A 245 10.07 -10.82 10.08
N PRO A 246 11.11 -11.43 10.69
CA PRO A 246 11.33 -12.88 10.64
C PRO A 246 10.27 -13.68 11.41
N ASP A 247 9.63 -13.06 12.40
CA ASP A 247 8.66 -13.65 13.32
C ASP A 247 7.24 -13.11 13.09
N ALA A 248 6.96 -12.64 11.86
CA ALA A 248 5.61 -12.24 11.46
C ALA A 248 4.60 -13.36 11.75
N SER A 249 3.43 -12.99 12.27
CA SER A 249 2.38 -13.96 12.61
C SER A 249 1.97 -14.74 11.35
N LEU A 250 1.91 -16.06 11.45
CA LEU A 250 1.46 -16.93 10.37
C LEU A 250 -0.06 -17.20 10.44
N ASP A 251 -0.71 -16.84 11.55
CA ASP A 251 -2.15 -16.99 11.72
C ASP A 251 -2.90 -15.93 10.91
N GLY A 252 -3.15 -16.27 9.65
CA GLY A 252 -3.83 -15.39 8.70
C GLY A 252 -5.25 -15.03 9.10
N ASP A 253 -5.97 -15.92 9.79
CA ASP A 253 -7.34 -15.69 10.20
C ASP A 253 -7.40 -14.69 11.37
N ALA A 254 -6.53 -14.85 12.37
CA ALA A 254 -6.38 -13.87 13.45
C ALA A 254 -5.88 -12.52 12.93
N ALA A 255 -4.91 -12.53 12.00
CA ALA A 255 -4.38 -11.30 11.39
C ALA A 255 -5.46 -10.55 10.59
N TYR A 256 -6.30 -11.26 9.82
CA TYR A 256 -7.41 -10.65 9.10
C TYR A 256 -8.50 -10.16 10.06
N ALA A 257 -8.83 -10.92 11.10
CA ALA A 257 -9.81 -10.50 12.11
C ALA A 257 -9.39 -9.18 12.78
N ALA A 258 -8.12 -9.03 13.15
CA ALA A 258 -7.58 -7.79 13.71
C ALA A 258 -7.65 -6.62 12.70
N TYR A 259 -7.38 -6.88 11.41
CA TYR A 259 -7.52 -5.87 10.35
C TYR A 259 -8.99 -5.43 10.20
N ALA A 260 -9.92 -6.39 10.13
CA ALA A 260 -11.35 -6.13 9.97
C ALA A 260 -11.95 -5.42 11.19
N GLU A 261 -11.54 -5.80 12.41
CA GLU A 261 -11.96 -5.11 13.64
C GLU A 261 -11.51 -3.65 13.65
N ARG A 262 -10.26 -3.38 13.24
CA ARG A 262 -9.76 -2.00 13.09
C ARG A 262 -10.58 -1.20 12.08
N ALA A 263 -10.88 -1.78 10.91
CA ALA A 263 -11.71 -1.14 9.90
C ALA A 263 -13.13 -0.82 10.43
N ALA A 264 -13.75 -1.77 11.13
CA ALA A 264 -15.04 -1.57 11.77
C ALA A 264 -15.01 -0.47 12.84
N CYS A 265 -13.92 -0.38 13.62
CA CYS A 265 -13.71 0.68 14.59
C CYS A 265 -13.64 2.06 13.93
N LEU A 266 -12.91 2.20 12.82
CA LEU A 266 -12.83 3.45 12.05
C LEU A 266 -14.20 3.90 11.52
N ILE A 267 -14.98 2.97 10.95
CA ILE A 267 -16.33 3.27 10.46
C ILE A 267 -17.23 3.71 11.62
N LYS A 268 -17.16 3.01 12.76
CA LYS A 268 -17.93 3.36 13.96
C LYS A 268 -17.54 4.73 14.51
N GLN A 269 -16.24 5.05 14.52
CA GLN A 269 -15.71 6.33 15.00
C GLN A 269 -16.21 7.52 14.14
N ALA A 270 -16.43 7.31 12.84
CA ALA A 270 -16.96 8.35 11.97
C ALA A 270 -18.44 8.71 12.23
N GLN A 271 -19.15 7.95 13.08
CA GLN A 271 -20.54 8.22 13.50
C GLN A 271 -21.51 8.50 12.34
N LEU A 272 -21.29 7.85 11.19
CA LEU A 272 -22.09 8.03 9.98
C LEU A 272 -23.54 7.58 10.22
N LYS A 273 -24.52 8.40 9.81
CA LYS A 273 -25.96 8.10 9.91
C LYS A 273 -26.54 7.90 8.51
N ASP A 274 -27.16 6.74 8.28
CA ASP A 274 -27.91 6.43 7.05
C ASP A 274 -27.17 6.77 5.75
N VAL A 275 -25.86 6.47 5.68
CA VAL A 275 -25.04 6.73 4.49
C VAL A 275 -24.92 5.50 3.59
N PRO A 276 -24.76 5.69 2.26
CA PRO A 276 -24.39 4.61 1.36
C PRO A 276 -23.05 3.97 1.73
N ASP A 277 -22.85 2.69 1.38
CA ASP A 277 -21.57 1.98 1.62
C ASP A 277 -20.36 2.68 0.99
N THR A 278 -20.57 3.41 -0.11
CA THR A 278 -19.50 4.19 -0.75
C THR A 278 -18.91 5.23 0.19
N ILE A 279 -19.71 5.83 1.08
CA ILE A 279 -19.21 6.78 2.09
C ILE A 279 -18.42 6.05 3.19
N LYS A 280 -18.86 4.85 3.60
CA LYS A 280 -18.08 4.01 4.53
C LYS A 280 -16.71 3.66 3.94
N HIS A 281 -16.66 3.34 2.65
CA HIS A 281 -15.40 3.09 1.95
C HIS A 281 -14.51 4.34 1.90
N LEU A 282 -15.09 5.55 1.77
CA LEU A 282 -14.29 6.78 1.83
C LEU A 282 -13.65 7.00 3.21
N VAL A 283 -14.30 6.58 4.31
CA VAL A 283 -13.68 6.61 5.65
C VAL A 283 -12.46 5.69 5.71
N LEU A 284 -12.58 4.47 5.19
CA LEU A 284 -11.46 3.52 5.13
C LEU A 284 -10.36 4.00 4.16
N ALA A 285 -10.73 4.60 3.02
CA ALA A 285 -9.78 5.19 2.08
C ALA A 285 -9.00 6.36 2.71
N ALA A 286 -9.68 7.21 3.50
CA ALA A 286 -9.03 8.31 4.21
C ALA A 286 -7.98 7.81 5.20
N ASP A 287 -8.17 6.63 5.80
CA ASP A 287 -7.18 6.01 6.68
C ASP A 287 -5.90 5.61 5.97
N GLN A 288 -5.97 5.24 4.69
CA GLN A 288 -4.80 4.76 3.95
C GLN A 288 -3.69 5.81 3.83
N PHE A 289 -4.03 7.11 3.92
CA PHE A 289 -3.10 8.23 3.76
C PHE A 289 -2.48 8.71 5.08
N ILE A 290 -3.08 8.41 6.23
CA ILE A 290 -2.56 8.83 7.55
C ILE A 290 -1.45 7.85 7.97
N VAL A 291 -0.25 8.38 8.18
CA VAL A 291 0.93 7.58 8.47
C VAL A 291 1.63 8.04 9.74
N ARG A 292 2.30 7.12 10.44
CA ARG A 292 3.24 7.47 11.51
C ARG A 292 4.43 8.21 10.92
N ARG A 293 4.82 9.28 11.60
CA ARG A 293 6.03 10.05 11.27
C ARG A 293 6.75 10.43 12.55
N VAL A 294 8.01 10.01 12.66
CA VAL A 294 8.86 10.41 13.76
C VAL A 294 9.43 11.79 13.45
N ALA A 295 9.18 12.77 14.33
CA ALA A 295 9.70 14.13 14.20
C ALA A 295 10.21 14.61 15.56
N ASN A 296 11.46 15.10 15.62
CA ASN A 296 12.10 15.57 16.87
C ASN A 296 12.03 14.57 18.04
N GLY A 297 12.09 13.27 17.76
CA GLY A 297 11.99 12.21 18.77
C GLY A 297 10.56 11.87 19.21
N ASP A 298 9.54 12.54 18.69
CA ASP A 298 8.13 12.16 18.90
C ASP A 298 7.81 10.91 18.08
N MET A 299 7.71 9.78 18.77
CA MET A 299 7.38 8.47 18.18
C MET A 299 5.90 8.32 17.83
N ASP A 300 5.05 9.21 18.35
CA ASP A 300 3.60 9.23 18.18
C ASP A 300 3.15 10.19 17.07
N GLY A 301 4.09 10.89 16.43
CA GLY A 301 3.83 11.83 15.36
C GLY A 301 3.10 11.20 14.17
N ARG A 302 2.37 12.06 13.45
CA ARG A 302 1.50 11.68 12.34
C ARG A 302 1.69 12.63 11.17
N SER A 303 1.57 12.07 9.98
CA SER A 303 1.66 12.79 8.73
C SER A 303 0.65 12.24 7.72
N VAL A 304 0.55 12.89 6.56
CA VAL A 304 -0.33 12.48 5.48
C VAL A 304 0.50 12.30 4.22
N ILE A 305 0.50 11.10 3.64
CA ILE A 305 1.02 10.89 2.29
C ILE A 305 0.09 11.58 1.31
N ALA A 306 0.60 12.51 0.51
CA ALA A 306 -0.24 13.35 -0.37
C ALA A 306 -0.89 12.55 -1.51
N GLY A 307 -0.27 11.43 -1.90
CA GLY A 307 -0.84 10.52 -2.89
C GLY A 307 0.08 9.35 -3.17
N TYR A 308 -0.42 8.13 -2.95
CA TYR A 308 0.28 6.94 -3.39
C TYR A 308 0.19 6.79 -4.92
N PRO A 309 1.24 6.28 -5.58
CA PRO A 309 2.53 5.92 -5.00
C PRO A 309 3.56 7.06 -5.03
N TRP A 310 3.31 8.14 -5.77
CA TRP A 310 4.34 9.10 -6.19
C TRP A 310 4.81 10.07 -5.12
N PHE A 311 3.94 10.44 -4.19
CA PHE A 311 4.20 11.56 -3.29
C PHE A 311 4.65 11.09 -1.90
N SER A 312 5.44 11.95 -1.27
CA SER A 312 5.74 11.95 0.16
C SER A 312 4.62 12.68 0.92
N ASP A 313 4.88 13.08 2.16
CA ASP A 313 4.09 14.07 2.86
C ASP A 313 4.37 15.50 2.36
N TRP A 314 3.28 16.25 2.10
CA TRP A 314 3.32 17.58 1.52
C TRP A 314 2.49 18.56 2.36
N GLY A 315 3.06 19.72 2.68
CA GLY A 315 2.47 20.71 3.59
C GLY A 315 1.12 21.21 3.13
N ARG A 316 1.06 21.74 1.91
CA ARG A 316 -0.17 22.29 1.31
C ARG A 316 -1.28 21.24 1.28
N ASP A 317 -1.01 20.10 0.64
CA ASP A 317 -1.96 19.03 0.41
C ASP A 317 -2.51 18.47 1.73
N THR A 318 -1.64 18.30 2.73
CA THR A 318 -2.06 17.85 4.06
C THR A 318 -3.05 18.81 4.69
N MET A 319 -2.75 20.11 4.68
CA MET A 319 -3.60 21.09 5.36
C MET A 319 -4.95 21.29 4.65
N ILE A 320 -4.99 21.14 3.33
CA ILE A 320 -6.25 21.12 2.57
C ILE A 320 -7.06 19.86 2.91
N ALA A 321 -6.40 18.70 2.97
CA ALA A 321 -7.08 17.41 3.14
C ALA A 321 -7.43 17.07 4.59
N LEU A 322 -6.75 17.68 5.58
CA LEU A 322 -6.88 17.34 7.01
C LEU A 322 -8.34 17.31 7.50
N PRO A 323 -9.21 18.28 7.16
CA PRO A 323 -10.59 18.25 7.60
C PRO A 323 -11.36 17.03 7.07
N GLY A 324 -11.15 16.66 5.81
CA GLY A 324 -11.80 15.48 5.22
C GLY A 324 -11.20 14.17 5.74
N LEU A 325 -9.88 14.10 5.88
CA LEU A 325 -9.19 12.89 6.30
C LEU A 325 -9.43 12.58 7.76
N ALA A 326 -9.34 13.56 8.66
CA ALA A 326 -9.34 13.32 10.10
C ALA A 326 -10.59 13.87 10.81
N ILE A 327 -11.02 15.10 10.52
CA ILE A 327 -12.12 15.73 11.27
C ILE A 327 -13.47 15.09 10.89
N ALA A 328 -13.79 15.04 9.60
CA ALA A 328 -15.04 14.47 9.09
C ALA A 328 -15.19 12.96 9.36
N THR A 329 -14.10 12.28 9.71
CA THR A 329 -14.08 10.86 10.08
C THR A 329 -14.02 10.63 11.60
N GLY A 330 -14.18 11.69 12.42
CA GLY A 330 -14.17 11.60 13.88
C GLY A 330 -12.79 11.34 14.50
N ARG A 331 -11.70 11.52 13.74
CA ARG A 331 -10.31 11.24 14.13
C ARG A 331 -9.58 12.50 14.57
N GLU A 332 -10.21 13.27 15.46
CA GLU A 332 -9.67 14.52 16.01
C GLU A 332 -8.28 14.37 16.64
N ARG A 333 -8.03 13.25 17.34
CA ARG A 333 -6.71 12.96 17.92
C ARG A 333 -5.61 12.88 16.86
N GLU A 334 -5.91 12.29 15.70
CA GLU A 334 -4.94 12.20 14.59
C GLU A 334 -4.76 13.57 13.94
N ALA A 335 -5.83 14.37 13.81
CA ALA A 335 -5.73 15.76 13.35
C ALA A 335 -4.79 16.60 14.24
N ALA A 336 -4.98 16.53 15.56
CA ALA A 336 -4.14 17.23 16.52
C ALA A 336 -2.67 16.80 16.44
N ARG A 337 -2.41 15.48 16.30
CA ARG A 337 -1.05 14.95 16.11
C ARG A 337 -0.40 15.45 14.83
N ILE A 338 -1.14 15.51 13.72
CA ILE A 338 -0.63 16.03 12.44
C ILE A 338 -0.28 17.52 12.57
N LEU A 339 -1.18 18.32 13.15
CA LEU A 339 -0.96 19.75 13.36
C LEU A 339 0.30 20.03 14.21
N ARG A 340 0.48 19.29 15.32
CA ARG A 340 1.70 19.36 16.15
C ARG A 340 2.94 18.87 15.40
N THR A 341 2.82 17.80 14.64
CA THR A 341 3.96 17.27 13.85
C THR A 341 4.44 18.32 12.85
N TYR A 342 3.53 18.99 12.16
CA TYR A 342 3.85 19.96 11.11
C TYR A 342 4.36 21.28 11.69
N SER A 343 3.94 21.65 12.91
CA SER A 343 4.43 22.87 13.57
C SER A 343 5.93 22.84 13.83
N ASN A 344 6.51 21.65 14.06
CA ASN A 344 7.95 21.45 14.25
C ASN A 344 8.81 21.84 13.05
N TYR A 345 8.20 21.94 11.87
CA TYR A 345 8.90 22.29 10.63
C TYR A 345 8.62 23.73 10.18
N ILE A 346 7.84 24.50 10.94
CA ILE A 346 7.62 25.91 10.60
C ILE A 346 8.92 26.67 10.83
N SER A 347 9.34 27.43 9.83
CA SER A 347 10.57 28.21 9.88
C SER A 347 10.40 29.52 9.14
N GLN A 348 10.76 30.64 9.79
CA GLN A 348 10.74 31.98 9.20
C GLN A 348 9.40 32.32 8.54
N GLY A 349 8.30 32.00 9.24
CA GLY A 349 6.93 32.23 8.78
C GLY A 349 6.41 31.26 7.72
N MET A 350 7.14 30.21 7.36
CA MET A 350 6.73 29.28 6.31
C MET A 350 6.60 27.85 6.83
N LEU A 351 5.53 27.18 6.42
CA LEU A 351 5.41 25.73 6.47
C LEU A 351 6.03 25.14 5.20
N PRO A 352 6.84 24.07 5.26
CA PRO A 352 7.44 23.50 4.06
C PRO A 352 6.38 22.85 3.17
N ASN A 353 6.62 22.90 1.87
CA ASN A 353 5.82 22.16 0.90
C ASN A 353 6.19 20.68 0.90
N THR A 354 7.48 20.36 0.91
CA THR A 354 7.98 18.98 0.96
C THR A 354 8.74 18.75 2.24
N PHE A 355 8.44 17.64 2.90
CA PHE A 355 9.06 17.28 4.16
C PHE A 355 10.31 16.42 3.94
N PRO A 356 11.26 16.46 4.89
CA PRO A 356 12.54 15.78 4.73
C PRO A 356 12.42 14.26 4.78
N ASN A 357 13.23 13.60 3.96
CA ASN A 357 13.40 12.15 3.88
C ASN A 357 14.77 11.77 4.47
N GLY A 358 14.82 11.41 5.76
CA GLY A 358 16.10 11.23 6.44
C GLY A 358 16.77 12.59 6.70
N ASP A 359 18.00 12.77 6.21
CA ASP A 359 18.83 13.95 6.48
C ASP A 359 18.59 15.13 5.50
N ASP A 360 17.61 14.99 4.59
CA ASP A 360 17.27 16.05 3.64
C ASP A 360 16.76 17.32 4.34
N GLU A 361 16.89 18.49 3.69
CA GLU A 361 16.27 19.72 4.18
C GLU A 361 14.79 19.84 3.76
N PRO A 362 13.91 20.42 4.59
CA PRO A 362 12.55 20.73 4.19
C PRO A 362 12.50 21.75 3.04
N GLY A 363 11.62 21.53 2.06
CA GLY A 363 11.46 22.42 0.90
C GLY A 363 10.42 23.50 1.15
N TYR A 364 10.84 24.75 1.38
CA TYR A 364 9.96 25.89 1.67
C TYR A 364 9.44 26.62 0.42
N ASN A 365 9.15 25.91 -0.67
CA ASN A 365 8.72 26.50 -1.95
C ASN A 365 7.20 26.70 -2.10
N THR A 366 6.53 27.12 -1.02
CA THR A 366 5.07 27.33 -0.99
C THR A 366 4.70 28.57 -0.17
N VAL A 367 3.91 29.47 -0.75
CA VAL A 367 3.44 30.69 -0.06
C VAL A 367 2.12 30.46 0.69
N ASP A 368 1.29 29.54 0.21
CA ASP A 368 -0.08 29.33 0.66
C ASP A 368 -0.22 28.21 1.71
N ALA A 369 0.76 27.29 1.82
CA ALA A 369 0.65 26.18 2.78
C ALA A 369 0.50 26.67 4.23
N MET A 370 1.17 27.78 4.57
CA MET A 370 1.02 28.37 5.89
C MET A 370 -0.40 28.91 6.14
N LEU A 371 -1.04 29.50 5.14
CA LEU A 371 -2.43 29.97 5.25
C LEU A 371 -3.41 28.80 5.39
N TRP A 372 -3.17 27.71 4.66
CA TRP A 372 -3.94 26.47 4.84
C TRP A 372 -3.74 25.85 6.23
N TYR A 373 -2.55 25.99 6.84
CA TYR A 373 -2.32 25.55 8.22
C TYR A 373 -3.19 26.30 9.23
N PHE A 374 -3.32 27.64 9.10
CA PHE A 374 -4.26 28.41 9.92
C PHE A 374 -5.70 27.95 9.71
N ASN A 375 -6.11 27.71 8.46
CA ASN A 375 -7.44 27.20 8.14
C ASN A 375 -7.68 25.82 8.79
N ALA A 376 -6.73 24.91 8.69
CA ALA A 376 -6.81 23.57 9.27
C ALA A 376 -6.94 23.61 10.81
N ILE A 377 -6.23 24.52 11.49
CA ILE A 377 -6.39 24.74 12.94
C ILE A 377 -7.77 25.30 13.26
N ALA A 378 -8.26 26.27 12.49
CA ALA A 378 -9.59 26.84 12.68
C ALA A 378 -10.67 25.76 12.53
N ALA A 379 -10.63 24.97 11.46
CA ALA A 379 -11.54 23.85 11.22
C ALA A 379 -11.47 22.79 12.34
N TYR A 380 -10.26 22.49 12.82
CA TYR A 380 -10.07 21.58 13.96
C TYR A 380 -10.71 22.12 15.24
N TYR A 381 -10.49 23.40 15.55
CA TYR A 381 -11.05 24.02 16.74
C TYR A 381 -12.58 24.11 16.67
N GLU A 382 -13.14 24.48 15.50
CA GLU A 382 -14.58 24.50 15.28
C GLU A 382 -15.24 23.14 15.53
N ALA A 383 -14.57 22.06 15.15
CA ALA A 383 -15.08 20.70 15.34
C ALA A 383 -14.93 20.17 16.78
N SER A 384 -13.78 20.43 17.41
CA SER A 384 -13.39 19.79 18.69
C SER A 384 -13.58 20.67 19.93
N SER A 385 -13.59 22.00 19.75
CA SER A 385 -13.45 22.98 20.83
C SER A 385 -12.20 22.79 21.71
N ASP A 386 -11.16 22.10 21.22
CA ASP A 386 -9.91 21.87 21.95
C ASP A 386 -9.06 23.15 22.00
N LEU A 387 -9.27 23.94 23.06
CA LEU A 387 -8.48 25.13 23.35
C LEU A 387 -7.04 24.82 23.77
N ASP A 388 -6.75 23.61 24.23
CA ASP A 388 -5.42 23.26 24.70
C ASP A 388 -4.46 23.09 23.51
N LEU A 389 -4.90 22.42 22.42
CA LEU A 389 -4.11 22.42 21.19
C LEU A 389 -3.89 23.84 20.64
N VAL A 390 -4.93 24.69 20.66
CA VAL A 390 -4.80 26.06 20.17
C VAL A 390 -3.78 26.84 21.01
N ARG A 391 -3.82 26.71 22.34
CA ARG A 391 -2.82 27.31 23.25
C ARG A 391 -1.41 26.79 22.98
N ASP A 392 -1.26 25.49 22.74
CA ASP A 392 0.03 24.87 22.40
C ASP A 392 0.63 25.49 21.14
N LEU A 393 -0.19 25.70 20.11
CA LEU A 393 0.25 26.20 18.79
C LEU A 393 0.31 27.73 18.71
N TYR A 394 -0.38 28.45 19.59
CA TYR A 394 -0.53 29.91 19.53
C TYR A 394 0.80 30.69 19.46
N PRO A 395 1.85 30.37 20.23
CA PRO A 395 3.13 31.07 20.13
C PRO A 395 3.75 30.98 18.72
N ILE A 396 3.60 29.82 18.06
CA ILE A 396 4.09 29.60 16.70
C ILE A 396 3.28 30.44 15.71
N LEU A 397 1.95 30.48 15.87
CA LEU A 397 1.08 31.29 15.01
C LEU A 397 1.38 32.80 15.13
N GLN A 398 1.67 33.29 16.35
CA GLN A 398 2.09 34.68 16.55
C GLN A 398 3.42 34.97 15.86
N ASP A 399 4.40 34.07 15.96
CA ASP A 399 5.67 34.22 15.26
C ASP A 399 5.49 34.26 13.73
N VAL A 400 4.62 33.40 13.19
CA VAL A 400 4.31 33.40 11.76
C VAL A 400 3.72 34.73 11.29
N ILE A 401 2.81 35.33 12.07
CA ILE A 401 2.25 36.66 11.74
C ILE A 401 3.35 37.71 11.72
N ARG A 402 4.24 37.71 12.72
CA ARG A 402 5.39 38.63 12.76
C ARG A 402 6.27 38.48 11.51
N TRP A 403 6.60 37.25 11.12
CA TRP A 403 7.35 36.99 9.89
C TRP A 403 6.66 37.51 8.63
N HIS A 404 5.32 37.44 8.55
CA HIS A 404 4.61 38.02 7.40
C HIS A 404 4.55 39.56 7.45
N GLN A 405 4.74 40.20 8.59
CA GLN A 405 4.86 41.65 8.70
C GLN A 405 6.29 42.13 8.34
N GLU A 406 7.30 41.41 8.81
CA GLU A 406 8.72 41.77 8.65
C GLU A 406 9.33 41.26 7.33
N GLY A 407 8.77 40.19 6.77
CA GLY A 407 9.24 39.46 5.61
C GLY A 407 9.67 38.03 5.97
N THR A 408 9.02 37.03 5.38
CA THR A 408 9.32 35.60 5.61
C THR A 408 10.70 35.20 5.05
N ARG A 409 11.03 33.90 5.05
CA ARG A 409 12.26 33.32 4.47
C ARG A 409 12.68 33.93 3.12
N TYR A 410 11.72 34.25 2.25
CA TYR A 410 11.97 34.82 0.92
C TYR A 410 11.49 36.27 0.78
N GLY A 411 11.30 36.98 1.90
CA GLY A 411 10.86 38.38 1.91
C GLY A 411 9.38 38.58 1.55
N ILE A 412 8.55 37.54 1.64
CA ILE A 412 7.10 37.63 1.40
C ILE A 412 6.48 38.39 2.58
N ARG A 413 5.68 39.42 2.29
CA ARG A 413 5.04 40.29 3.28
C ARG A 413 3.54 40.40 3.04
N VAL A 414 2.79 40.68 4.10
CA VAL A 414 1.43 41.23 3.98
C VAL A 414 1.49 42.61 3.34
N ASP A 415 0.49 42.92 2.53
CA ASP A 415 0.37 44.16 1.75
C ASP A 415 0.03 45.40 2.58
#